data_AF-A0A0W7X3L2-F1
#
_entry.id   AF-A0A0W7X3L2-F1
#
_cell.length_a   1.000
_cell.length_b   1.000
_cell.length_c   1.000
_cell.angle_alpha   90.00
_cell.angle_beta   90.00
_cell.angle_gamma   90.00
#
_symmetry.space_group_name_H-M   'P 1'
#
loop_
_entity.id
_entity.type
_entity.pdbx_description
1 polymer ?
#
loop_
_entity_poly.entity_id
_entity_poly.type
_entity_poly.pdbx_seq_one_letter_code
_entity_poly.pdbx_strand_id
1 'polypeptide(L)'
;MAPQQEPRLRAVVAAAPMLDTVGELRALLEQLPDEMPLSLDDHHRALPGEPDQVHTVHPRLIAVVSGLATEAESKQPGLMLTQVYVPFPAEDEEQAAVAARDDLPAYGELPRAAYHLERGELRPGLKDVAEVLEELAHLVGEVAADFTEDDEDGSQLRVEAKRITHAAERVGKFADTVEEVAE
;
A
#
# COMPACT_ATOMS: atom_id res chain seq x y z
N MET A 1 -9.91 -27.70 6.59
CA MET A 1 -10.86 -26.77 7.23
C MET A 1 -12.25 -27.37 7.17
N ALA A 2 -13.04 -27.31 8.23
CA ALA A 2 -14.42 -27.75 8.18
C ALA A 2 -15.23 -26.77 7.28
N PRO A 3 -16.16 -27.24 6.42
CA PRO A 3 -16.82 -26.42 5.41
C PRO A 3 -17.67 -25.25 5.95
N GLN A 4 -17.88 -25.16 7.27
CA GLN A 4 -18.63 -24.09 7.92
C GLN A 4 -17.75 -23.02 8.58
N GLN A 5 -16.42 -23.20 8.62
CA GLN A 5 -15.52 -22.24 9.29
C GLN A 5 -15.28 -20.98 8.46
N GLU A 6 -15.09 -21.10 7.15
CA GLU A 6 -14.77 -19.97 6.28
C GLU A 6 -15.88 -18.89 6.23
N PRO A 7 -17.17 -19.25 6.09
CA PRO A 7 -18.26 -18.27 6.10
C PRO A 7 -18.38 -17.56 7.45
N ARG A 8 -18.14 -18.29 8.56
CA ARG A 8 -18.15 -17.72 9.90
C ARG A 8 -17.03 -16.70 10.09
N LEU A 9 -15.82 -17.04 9.68
CA LEU A 9 -14.67 -16.12 9.77
C LEU A 9 -14.94 -14.83 8.99
N ARG A 10 -15.45 -14.95 7.76
CA ARG A 10 -15.83 -13.78 6.94
C ARG A 10 -16.87 -12.91 7.64
N ALA A 11 -17.89 -13.51 8.25
CA ALA A 11 -18.92 -12.76 8.96
C ALA A 11 -18.37 -12.04 10.20
N VAL A 12 -17.47 -12.67 10.96
CA VAL A 12 -16.82 -12.07 12.14
C VAL A 12 -15.99 -10.86 11.72
N VAL A 13 -15.15 -10.99 10.69
CA VAL A 13 -14.30 -9.88 10.20
C VAL A 13 -15.14 -8.76 9.59
N ALA A 14 -16.17 -9.09 8.80
CA ALA A 14 -17.08 -8.09 8.22
C ALA A 14 -17.91 -7.32 9.27
N ALA A 15 -18.12 -7.88 10.46
CA ALA A 15 -18.82 -7.22 11.55
C ALA A 15 -17.95 -6.15 12.28
N ALA A 16 -16.65 -6.09 11.97
CA ALA A 16 -15.71 -5.11 12.52
C ALA A 16 -14.99 -4.37 11.38
N PRO A 17 -15.70 -3.57 10.56
CA PRO A 17 -15.12 -2.93 9.38
C PRO A 17 -14.05 -1.90 9.72
N MET A 18 -14.08 -1.34 10.92
CA MET A 18 -13.10 -0.38 11.44
C MET A 18 -12.74 -0.78 12.87
N LEU A 19 -11.45 -0.69 13.21
CA LEU A 19 -10.90 -0.95 14.54
C LEU A 19 -10.22 0.32 15.03
N ASP A 20 -11.00 1.22 15.62
CA ASP A 20 -10.52 2.52 16.10
C ASP A 20 -9.94 2.43 17.52
N THR A 21 -10.18 1.30 18.21
CA THR A 21 -9.73 1.07 19.57
C THR A 21 -9.09 -0.31 19.77
N VAL A 22 -8.20 -0.40 20.77
CA VAL A 22 -7.64 -1.68 21.23
C VAL A 22 -8.74 -2.61 21.77
N GLY A 23 -9.83 -2.06 22.29
CA GLY A 23 -10.97 -2.83 22.78
C GLY A 23 -11.70 -3.57 21.67
N GLU A 24 -11.91 -2.92 20.53
CA GLU A 24 -12.51 -3.54 19.32
C GLU A 24 -11.61 -4.61 18.74
N LEU A 25 -10.29 -4.34 18.65
CA LEU A 25 -9.33 -5.35 18.21
C LEU A 25 -9.38 -6.58 19.12
N ARG A 26 -9.40 -6.39 20.43
CA ARG A 26 -9.54 -7.49 21.39
C ARG A 26 -10.83 -8.29 21.18
N ALA A 27 -11.97 -7.60 21.03
CA ALA A 27 -13.26 -8.25 20.82
C ALA A 27 -13.34 -9.02 19.50
N LEU A 28 -12.62 -8.56 18.46
CA LEU A 28 -12.45 -9.31 17.22
C LEU A 28 -11.61 -10.56 17.43
N LEU A 29 -10.42 -10.43 18.06
CA LEU A 29 -9.51 -11.55 18.29
C LEU A 29 -10.14 -12.66 19.15
N GLU A 30 -10.96 -12.31 20.14
CA GLU A 30 -11.70 -13.28 20.97
C GLU A 30 -12.72 -14.14 20.18
N GLN A 31 -13.09 -13.72 18.96
CA GLN A 31 -14.01 -14.46 18.08
C GLN A 31 -13.29 -15.29 17.02
N LEU A 32 -11.96 -15.15 16.90
CA LEU A 32 -11.12 -15.84 15.94
C LEU A 32 -10.42 -17.06 16.57
N PRO A 33 -9.93 -18.02 15.77
CA PRO A 33 -9.13 -19.14 16.28
C PRO A 33 -7.83 -18.67 16.94
N ASP A 34 -7.47 -19.25 18.08
CA ASP A 34 -6.30 -18.86 18.90
C ASP A 34 -4.97 -18.86 18.12
N GLU A 35 -4.80 -19.79 17.18
CA GLU A 35 -3.57 -19.96 16.39
C GLU A 35 -3.65 -19.28 15.00
N MET A 36 -4.64 -18.42 14.76
CA MET A 36 -4.76 -17.71 13.49
C MET A 36 -3.56 -16.76 13.29
N PRO A 37 -2.81 -16.88 12.18
CA PRO A 37 -1.72 -15.95 11.90
C PRO A 37 -2.22 -14.51 11.84
N LEU A 38 -1.53 -13.62 12.56
CA LEU A 38 -1.78 -12.18 12.53
C LEU A 38 -0.62 -11.49 11.80
N SER A 39 -0.96 -10.61 10.89
CA SER A 39 0.00 -9.79 10.14
C SER A 39 -0.46 -8.34 10.11
N LEU A 40 0.49 -7.43 9.92
CA LEU A 40 0.22 -6.03 9.63
C LEU A 40 0.53 -5.81 8.15
N ASP A 41 -0.32 -5.04 7.47
CA ASP A 41 0.06 -4.49 6.17
C ASP A 41 1.06 -3.35 6.41
N ASP A 42 2.26 -3.48 5.84
CA ASP A 42 3.33 -2.49 5.97
C ASP A 42 3.00 -1.18 5.23
N HIS A 43 1.93 -1.17 4.43
CA HIS A 43 1.52 -0.03 3.64
C HIS A 43 0.13 0.46 4.05
N HIS A 44 0.04 1.77 4.28
CA HIS A 44 -1.24 2.45 4.35
C HIS A 44 -1.96 2.32 3.01
N ARG A 45 -3.29 2.23 3.01
CA ARG A 45 -4.12 2.18 1.80
C ARG A 45 -4.99 3.42 1.72
N ALA A 46 -5.21 3.96 0.52
CA ALA A 46 -6.06 5.14 0.36
C ALA A 46 -6.63 5.26 -1.05
N LEU A 47 -7.66 6.10 -1.17
CA LEU A 47 -8.06 6.61 -2.48
C LEU A 47 -7.11 7.71 -2.96
N PRO A 48 -6.75 7.73 -4.25
CA PRO A 48 -5.98 8.83 -4.83
C PRO A 48 -6.74 10.16 -4.72
N GLY A 49 -6.04 11.21 -4.28
CA GLY A 49 -6.47 12.61 -4.48
C GLY A 49 -7.38 13.24 -3.42
N GLU A 50 -7.63 12.62 -2.27
CA GLU A 50 -8.42 13.23 -1.19
C GLU A 50 -7.53 13.92 -0.13
N PRO A 51 -7.69 15.25 0.09
CA PRO A 51 -6.76 16.03 0.93
C PRO A 51 -7.03 15.97 2.44
N ASP A 52 -8.26 15.67 2.85
CA ASP A 52 -8.66 15.59 4.27
C ASP A 52 -8.99 14.13 4.61
N GLN A 53 -8.06 13.45 5.29
CA GLN A 53 -8.18 12.02 5.62
C GLN A 53 -7.82 11.76 7.08
N VAL A 54 -8.50 10.79 7.67
CA VAL A 54 -8.12 10.18 8.96
C VAL A 54 -7.73 8.73 8.74
N HIS A 55 -6.90 8.17 9.61
CA HIS A 55 -6.53 6.76 9.54
C HIS A 55 -7.45 5.92 10.42
N THR A 56 -7.86 4.77 9.91
CA THR A 56 -8.51 3.69 10.66
C THR A 56 -7.78 2.38 10.37
N VAL A 57 -8.02 1.36 11.18
CA VAL A 57 -7.49 0.02 10.97
C VAL A 57 -8.60 -0.89 10.46
N HIS A 58 -8.42 -1.44 9.27
CA HIS A 58 -9.33 -2.41 8.67
C HIS A 58 -8.78 -3.84 8.81
N PRO A 59 -9.54 -4.79 9.40
CA PRO A 59 -9.16 -6.19 9.43
C PRO A 59 -9.57 -6.92 8.14
N ARG A 60 -8.64 -7.67 7.55
CA ARG A 60 -8.87 -8.46 6.33
C ARG A 60 -8.50 -9.92 6.53
N LEU A 61 -9.29 -10.83 5.96
CA LEU A 61 -8.90 -12.25 5.85
C LEU A 61 -8.00 -12.45 4.65
N ILE A 62 -6.81 -13.00 4.89
CA ILE A 62 -5.83 -13.35 3.86
C ILE A 62 -5.56 -14.85 3.86
N ALA A 63 -5.04 -15.35 2.75
CA ALA A 63 -4.54 -16.72 2.66
C ALA A 63 -3.04 -16.72 2.95
N VAL A 64 -2.63 -17.40 4.02
CA VAL A 64 -1.24 -17.54 4.45
C VAL A 64 -0.75 -18.94 4.13
N VAL A 65 0.48 -19.06 3.63
CA VAL A 65 1.14 -20.36 3.43
C VAL A 65 1.89 -20.72 4.71
N SER A 66 1.61 -21.89 5.27
CA SER A 66 2.18 -22.34 6.54
C SER A 66 3.51 -23.08 6.35
N GLY A 67 4.60 -22.39 5.98
CA GLY A 67 5.93 -23.02 5.90
C GLY A 67 6.97 -22.29 5.05
N LEU A 68 8.21 -22.79 5.07
CA LEU A 68 9.31 -22.35 4.19
C LEU A 68 9.09 -22.92 2.78
N ALA A 69 8.33 -22.19 1.97
CA ALA A 69 8.26 -22.24 0.51
C ALA A 69 8.32 -23.63 -0.16
N THR A 70 7.20 -24.33 -0.26
CA THR A 70 6.93 -25.27 -1.37
C THR A 70 5.48 -25.15 -1.86
N GLU A 71 5.26 -25.27 -3.18
CA GLU A 71 3.97 -25.08 -3.86
C GLU A 71 2.84 -26.05 -3.43
N ALA A 72 3.14 -27.04 -2.59
CA ALA A 72 2.23 -28.09 -2.16
C ALA A 72 1.55 -27.84 -0.80
N GLU A 73 1.85 -26.73 -0.10
CA GLU A 73 1.29 -26.46 1.23
C GLU A 73 -0.12 -25.84 1.18
N SER A 74 -0.98 -26.33 2.07
CA SER A 74 -2.35 -25.86 2.23
C SER A 74 -2.36 -24.41 2.71
N LYS A 75 -2.99 -23.53 1.93
CA LYS A 75 -3.31 -22.16 2.35
C LYS A 75 -4.22 -22.21 3.58
N GLN A 76 -3.85 -21.52 4.64
CA GLN A 76 -4.66 -21.32 5.85
C GLN A 76 -5.14 -19.87 5.95
N PRO A 77 -6.29 -19.60 6.58
CA PRO A 77 -6.74 -18.23 6.80
C PRO A 77 -5.84 -17.54 7.83
N GLY A 78 -5.44 -16.31 7.55
CA GLY A 78 -4.82 -15.38 8.48
C GLY A 78 -5.60 -14.07 8.55
N LEU A 79 -5.37 -13.31 9.61
CA LEU A 79 -5.87 -11.95 9.77
C LEU A 79 -4.74 -10.96 9.42
N MET A 80 -5.04 -10.02 8.54
CA MET A 80 -4.17 -8.88 8.26
C MET A 80 -4.84 -7.62 8.78
N LEU A 81 -4.12 -6.79 9.52
CA LEU A 81 -4.59 -5.47 9.90
C LEU A 81 -3.96 -4.44 8.96
N THR A 82 -4.80 -3.70 8.27
CA THR A 82 -4.38 -2.72 7.27
C THR A 82 -4.75 -1.33 7.73
N GLN A 83 -3.80 -0.39 7.68
CA GLN A 83 -4.11 1.01 7.92
C GLN A 83 -4.73 1.61 6.67
N VAL A 84 -5.93 2.17 6.79
CA VAL A 84 -6.67 2.77 5.67
C VAL A 84 -6.92 4.24 5.97
N TYR A 85 -6.63 5.10 5.00
CA TYR A 85 -7.06 6.48 5.01
C TYR A 85 -8.49 6.58 4.48
N VAL A 86 -9.38 7.12 5.30
CA VAL A 86 -10.78 7.36 4.96
C VAL A 86 -11.05 8.88 4.89
N PRO A 87 -11.97 9.32 4.02
CA PRO A 87 -12.31 10.74 3.89
C PRO A 87 -12.78 11.34 5.23
N PHE A 88 -12.46 12.61 5.47
CA PHE A 88 -13.00 13.38 6.58
C PHE A 88 -13.34 14.82 6.15
N PRO A 89 -14.49 15.40 6.59
CA PRO A 89 -15.56 14.76 7.35
C PRO A 89 -16.46 13.90 6.45
N ALA A 90 -16.61 12.61 6.77
CA ALA A 90 -17.59 11.69 6.17
C ALA A 90 -18.37 10.96 7.28
N GLU A 91 -19.55 10.43 6.96
CA GLU A 91 -20.33 9.64 7.93
C GLU A 91 -19.66 8.28 8.20
N ASP A 92 -19.92 7.68 9.37
CA ASP A 92 -19.30 6.40 9.78
C ASP A 92 -19.54 5.28 8.75
N GLU A 93 -20.71 5.26 8.09
CA GLU A 93 -21.03 4.29 7.05
C GLU A 93 -20.18 4.49 5.78
N GLU A 94 -19.91 5.74 5.40
CA GLU A 94 -19.05 6.07 4.26
C GLU A 94 -17.58 5.71 4.56
N GLN A 95 -17.11 6.02 5.77
CA GLN A 95 -15.77 5.64 6.23
C GLN A 95 -15.61 4.12 6.25
N ALA A 96 -16.58 3.39 6.80
CA ALA A 96 -16.58 1.92 6.83
C ALA A 96 -16.63 1.31 5.44
N ALA A 97 -17.41 1.89 4.52
CA ALA A 97 -17.48 1.46 3.13
C ALA A 97 -16.14 1.62 2.41
N VAL A 98 -15.43 2.72 2.64
CA VAL A 98 -14.08 2.93 2.10
C VAL A 98 -13.08 1.98 2.77
N ALA A 99 -13.09 1.86 4.10
CA ALA A 99 -12.19 0.97 4.83
C ALA A 99 -12.28 -0.48 4.38
N ALA A 100 -13.49 -0.97 4.05
CA ALA A 100 -13.74 -2.34 3.60
C ALA A 100 -13.40 -2.62 2.12
N ARG A 101 -12.85 -1.64 1.38
CA ARG A 101 -12.48 -1.82 -0.02
C ARG A 101 -11.22 -2.66 -0.17
N ASP A 102 -11.37 -3.76 -0.89
CA ASP A 102 -10.28 -4.69 -1.21
C ASP A 102 -9.33 -4.20 -2.32
N ASP A 103 -9.75 -3.17 -3.06
CA ASP A 103 -9.08 -2.63 -4.26
C ASP A 103 -8.28 -1.34 -3.99
N LEU A 104 -8.12 -0.94 -2.72
CA LEU A 104 -7.37 0.26 -2.40
C LEU A 104 -5.87 0.08 -2.69
N PRO A 105 -5.26 0.99 -3.45
CA PRO A 105 -3.81 0.97 -3.66
C PRO A 105 -3.08 1.35 -2.35
N ALA A 106 -1.78 1.07 -2.30
CA ALA A 106 -0.93 1.63 -1.27
C ALA A 106 -0.95 3.17 -1.33
N TYR A 107 -0.74 3.86 -0.21
CA TYR A 107 -0.73 5.32 -0.19
C TYR A 107 0.56 5.90 -0.76
N GLY A 108 1.71 5.27 -0.51
CA GLY A 108 3.00 5.74 -1.01
C GLY A 108 3.26 5.36 -2.46
N GLU A 109 3.92 6.25 -3.21
CA GLU A 109 4.28 6.09 -4.63
C GLU A 109 5.08 4.79 -4.85
N LEU A 110 6.09 4.52 -4.01
CA LEU A 110 6.92 3.31 -4.13
C LEU A 110 6.12 2.00 -3.94
N PRO A 111 5.33 1.82 -2.88
CA PRO A 111 4.52 0.61 -2.75
C PRO A 111 3.37 0.52 -3.76
N ARG A 112 2.84 1.65 -4.27
CA ARG A 112 1.91 1.65 -5.42
C ARG A 112 2.58 1.11 -6.68
N ALA A 113 3.78 1.59 -6.99
CA ALA A 113 4.58 1.11 -8.11
C ALA A 113 4.79 -0.40 -8.02
N ALA A 114 5.24 -0.90 -6.87
CA ALA A 114 5.44 -2.34 -6.65
C ALA A 114 4.14 -3.13 -6.87
N TYR A 115 3.03 -2.67 -6.28
CA TYR A 115 1.73 -3.30 -6.43
C TYR A 115 1.28 -3.42 -7.90
N HIS A 116 1.36 -2.33 -8.66
CA HIS A 116 0.96 -2.34 -10.07
C HIS A 116 1.89 -3.22 -10.92
N LEU A 117 3.21 -3.14 -10.71
CA LEU A 117 4.19 -3.93 -11.47
C LEU A 117 4.07 -5.43 -11.20
N GLU A 118 3.82 -5.85 -9.95
CA GLU A 118 3.59 -7.26 -9.60
C GLU A 118 2.34 -7.84 -10.27
N ARG A 119 1.36 -6.99 -10.58
CA ARG A 119 0.11 -7.36 -11.26
C ARG A 119 0.20 -7.26 -12.78
N GLY A 120 1.34 -6.85 -13.33
CA GLY A 120 1.53 -6.61 -14.75
C GLY A 120 0.86 -5.33 -15.26
N GLU A 121 0.39 -4.47 -14.37
CA GLU A 121 -0.22 -3.17 -14.68
C GLU A 121 0.90 -2.15 -14.96
N LEU A 122 1.57 -2.32 -16.11
CA LEU A 122 2.82 -1.61 -16.44
C LEU A 122 2.66 -0.09 -16.50
N ARG A 123 1.58 0.41 -17.10
CA ARG A 123 1.37 1.85 -17.26
C ARG A 123 1.24 2.59 -15.92
N PRO A 124 0.30 2.24 -15.01
CA PRO A 124 0.22 2.90 -13.71
C PRO A 124 1.49 2.68 -12.88
N GLY A 125 2.05 1.46 -12.88
CA GLY A 125 3.27 1.16 -12.13
C GLY A 125 4.48 2.00 -12.56
N LEU A 126 4.67 2.21 -13.87
CA LEU A 126 5.74 3.07 -14.39
C LEU A 126 5.49 4.56 -14.09
N LYS A 127 4.24 5.01 -13.99
CA LYS A 127 3.93 6.38 -13.56
C LYS A 127 4.32 6.62 -12.11
N ASP A 128 3.94 5.71 -11.21
CA ASP A 128 4.35 5.79 -9.81
C ASP A 128 5.89 5.74 -9.67
N VAL A 129 6.60 4.91 -10.45
CA VAL A 129 8.08 4.93 -10.47
C VAL A 129 8.64 6.28 -10.90
N ALA A 130 8.04 6.92 -11.90
CA ALA A 130 8.48 8.25 -12.33
C ALA A 130 8.31 9.27 -11.19
N GLU A 131 7.19 9.26 -10.48
CA GLU A 131 6.94 10.12 -9.32
C GLU A 131 7.96 9.89 -8.19
N VAL A 132 8.27 8.64 -7.85
CA VAL A 132 9.33 8.32 -6.85
C VAL A 132 10.68 8.89 -7.27
N LEU A 133 11.03 8.79 -8.55
CA LEU A 133 12.30 9.34 -9.05
C LEU A 133 12.30 10.87 -8.99
N GLU A 134 11.19 11.55 -9.26
CA GLU A 134 11.08 13.00 -9.12
C GLU A 134 11.23 13.43 -7.66
N GLU A 135 10.59 12.74 -6.72
CA GLU A 135 10.73 13.01 -5.29
C GLU A 135 12.17 12.80 -4.81
N LEU A 136 12.81 11.70 -5.23
CA LEU A 136 14.21 11.45 -4.90
C LEU A 136 15.15 12.51 -5.50
N ALA A 137 14.90 12.96 -6.73
CA ALA A 137 15.64 14.06 -7.32
C ALA A 137 15.45 15.37 -6.54
N HIS A 138 14.24 15.63 -6.06
CA HIS A 138 13.93 16.78 -5.23
C HIS A 138 14.71 16.74 -3.91
N LEU A 139 14.63 15.64 -3.16
CA LEU A 139 15.35 15.46 -1.89
C LEU A 139 16.87 15.59 -2.06
N VAL A 140 17.44 14.95 -3.08
CA VAL A 140 18.87 15.07 -3.39
C VAL A 140 19.22 16.52 -3.76
N GLY A 141 18.35 17.20 -4.50
CA GLY A 141 18.51 18.61 -4.87
C GLY A 141 18.44 19.57 -3.68
N GLU A 142 17.53 19.34 -2.73
CA GLU A 142 17.42 20.10 -1.48
C GLU A 142 18.67 19.92 -0.62
N VAL A 143 19.11 18.68 -0.41
CA VAL A 143 20.36 18.40 0.30
C VAL A 143 21.54 19.10 -0.38
N ALA A 144 21.58 19.11 -1.72
CA ALA A 144 22.62 19.80 -2.48
C ALA A 144 22.55 21.34 -2.38
N ALA A 145 21.39 21.92 -2.07
CA ALA A 145 21.22 23.35 -1.89
C ALA A 145 21.83 23.86 -0.57
N ASP A 146 21.96 22.98 0.44
CA ASP A 146 22.59 23.29 1.72
C ASP A 146 24.13 23.39 1.63
N PHE A 147 24.73 22.90 0.53
CA PHE A 147 26.15 23.04 0.25
C PHE A 147 26.46 24.35 -0.48
N THR A 148 27.58 25.00 -0.17
CA THR A 148 28.04 26.20 -0.89
C THR A 148 28.27 25.91 -2.38
N GLU A 149 28.19 26.93 -3.24
CA GLU A 149 28.38 26.77 -4.70
C GLU A 149 29.75 26.19 -5.08
N ASP A 150 30.78 26.45 -4.26
CA ASP A 150 32.15 25.96 -4.47
C ASP A 150 32.42 24.55 -3.89
N ASP A 151 31.39 23.91 -3.32
CA ASP A 151 31.50 22.56 -2.78
C ASP A 151 31.40 21.51 -3.92
N GLU A 152 32.43 20.67 -4.03
CA GLU A 152 32.51 19.61 -5.04
C GLU A 152 31.42 18.56 -4.82
N ASP A 153 31.12 18.21 -3.56
CA ASP A 153 30.08 17.24 -3.20
C ASP A 153 28.69 17.82 -3.52
N GLY A 154 28.46 19.09 -3.18
CA GLY A 154 27.23 19.80 -3.55
C GLY A 154 27.02 19.86 -5.07
N SER A 155 28.09 20.08 -5.83
CA SER A 155 28.04 20.09 -7.30
C SER A 155 27.72 18.71 -7.89
N GLN A 156 28.29 17.63 -7.33
CA GLN A 156 27.99 16.26 -7.74
C GLN A 156 26.53 15.90 -7.44
N LEU A 157 26.02 16.24 -6.25
CA LEU A 157 24.63 15.97 -5.88
C LEU A 157 23.63 16.70 -6.80
N ARG A 158 23.92 17.95 -7.21
CA ARG A 158 23.09 18.67 -8.20
C ARG A 158 23.08 17.99 -9.57
N VAL A 159 24.22 17.43 -10.00
CA VAL A 159 24.31 16.67 -11.25
C VAL A 159 23.49 15.38 -11.14
N GLU A 160 23.60 14.64 -10.04
CA GLU A 160 22.83 13.43 -9.83
C GLU A 160 21.33 13.71 -9.74
N ALA A 161 20.89 14.75 -9.01
CA ALA A 161 19.50 15.18 -9.00
C ALA A 161 18.96 15.41 -10.42
N LYS A 162 19.70 16.13 -11.29
CA LYS A 162 19.32 16.33 -12.70
C LYS A 162 19.25 15.04 -13.49
N ARG A 163 20.19 14.11 -13.28
CA ARG A 163 20.19 12.80 -13.96
C ARG A 163 18.97 11.98 -13.55
N ILE A 164 18.59 12.03 -12.28
CA ILE A 164 17.41 11.36 -11.75
C ILE A 164 16.14 11.99 -12.33
N THR A 165 16.03 13.33 -12.38
CA THR A 165 14.91 14.01 -13.06
C THR A 165 14.77 13.57 -14.52
N HIS A 166 15.87 13.53 -15.28
CA HIS A 166 15.82 13.04 -16.66
C HIS A 166 15.44 11.56 -16.76
N ALA A 167 15.82 10.74 -15.78
CA ALA A 167 15.39 9.35 -15.71
C ALA A 167 13.87 9.26 -15.46
N ALA A 168 13.35 10.05 -14.51
CA ALA A 168 11.92 10.13 -14.22
C ALA A 168 11.12 10.52 -15.47
N GLU A 169 11.51 11.59 -16.18
CA GLU A 169 10.86 12.01 -17.42
C GLU A 169 10.85 10.90 -18.49
N ARG A 170 11.96 10.16 -18.61
CA ARG A 170 12.06 9.05 -19.57
C ARG A 170 11.13 7.91 -19.20
N VAL A 171 11.06 7.57 -17.92
CA VAL A 171 10.16 6.53 -17.40
C VAL A 171 8.70 6.95 -17.58
N GLY A 172 8.35 8.19 -17.25
CA GLY A 172 6.99 8.73 -17.46
C GLY A 172 6.58 8.73 -18.93
N LYS A 173 7.46 9.20 -19.83
CA LYS A 173 7.23 9.12 -21.28
C LYS A 173 7.09 7.68 -21.76
N PHE A 174 7.90 6.76 -21.23
CA PHE A 174 7.79 5.34 -21.57
C PHE A 174 6.47 4.75 -21.09
N ALA A 175 6.00 5.10 -19.89
CA ALA A 175 4.70 4.66 -19.35
C ALA A 175 3.54 5.02 -20.29
N ASP A 176 3.56 6.20 -20.91
CA ASP A 176 2.55 6.62 -21.88
C ASP A 176 2.64 5.89 -23.23
N THR A 177 3.74 5.19 -23.51
CA THR A 177 3.92 4.37 -24.73
C THR A 177 3.60 2.89 -24.53
N VAL A 178 3.47 2.43 -23.29
CA VAL A 178 3.07 1.05 -23.01
C VAL A 178 1.55 0.97 -23.18
N GLU A 179 1.10 0.37 -24.28
CA GLU A 179 -0.31 0.02 -24.49
C GLU A 179 -0.81 -0.89 -23.35
N GLU A 180 -2.07 -0.72 -22.95
CA GLU A 180 -2.77 -1.68 -22.09
C GLU A 180 -2.76 -3.04 -22.80
N VAL A 181 -1.80 -3.91 -22.46
CA VAL A 181 -1.83 -5.32 -22.86
C VAL A 181 -2.91 -5.98 -22.02
N ALA A 182 -4.15 -5.80 -22.43
CA ALA A 182 -5.31 -6.51 -21.93
C ALA A 182 -5.80 -7.48 -23.01
N GLU A 183 -5.22 -8.68 -23.02
CA GLU A 183 -5.87 -9.92 -23.46
C GLU A 183 -5.71 -10.99 -22.37
#